data_AF-A0A1F7GX53-F1
#
_entry.id   AF-A0A1F7GX53-F1
#
_cell.length_a   1.000
_cell.length_b   1.000
_cell.length_c   1.000
_cell.angle_alpha   90.00
_cell.angle_beta   90.00
_cell.angle_gamma   90.00
#
_symmetry.space_group_name_H-M   'P 1'
#
loop_
_entity.id
_entity.type
_entity.pdbx_description
1 polymer ?
#
loop_
_entity_poly.entity_id
_entity_poly.type
_entity_poly.pdbx_seq_one_letter_code
_entity_poly.pdbx_strand_id
1 'polypeptide(L)'
;MNCPNCQYVLSKKKFDKIEVDHCDNCGSTLFQPNQINRITLEDAQELAQMKRADSISGTEKFSPKDGSPLKRMEDESIPQHVTLLKSEKTGEVFAYPDDLVNFKTAQEAKLNYYEVWHIPLPALRTVLIYSFIIASTVSITYVASQLQKPASQSIQAASICQNGIQIIRTANELIVSCTTTAEFESRARIICGPSEEIIPVSSAPSSFHIATVPTTCDAIQFVFAQRKNILETEWIGLK
;
A
#
# COMPACT_ATOMS: atom_id res chain seq x y z
N MET A 1 14.15 3.04 -42.21
CA MET A 1 13.94 1.61 -41.88
C MET A 1 13.15 0.99 -43.01
N ASN A 2 13.41 -0.27 -43.36
CA ASN A 2 12.72 -0.95 -44.46
C ASN A 2 11.64 -1.88 -43.91
N CYS A 3 10.56 -2.04 -44.67
CA CYS A 3 9.45 -2.91 -44.34
C CYS A 3 9.92 -4.37 -44.30
N PRO A 4 9.69 -5.11 -43.20
CA PRO A 4 10.03 -6.52 -43.10
C PRO A 4 9.43 -7.40 -44.20
N ASN A 5 8.28 -6.98 -44.75
CA ASN A 5 7.53 -7.75 -45.73
C ASN A 5 8.01 -7.52 -47.17
N CYS A 6 8.10 -6.27 -47.62
CA CYS A 6 8.42 -5.94 -49.02
C CYS A 6 9.71 -5.13 -49.22
N GLN A 7 10.47 -4.87 -48.15
CA GLN A 7 11.71 -4.08 -48.15
C GLN A 7 11.58 -2.62 -48.61
N TYR A 8 10.36 -2.15 -48.90
CA TYR A 8 10.09 -0.74 -49.18
C TYR A 8 10.33 0.12 -47.93
N VAL A 9 10.69 1.39 -48.11
CA VAL A 9 10.98 2.30 -47.00
C VAL A 9 9.71 2.54 -46.17
N LEU A 10 9.83 2.42 -44.84
CA LEU A 10 8.76 2.77 -43.91
C LEU A 10 8.67 4.29 -43.78
N SER A 11 7.45 4.82 -43.88
CA SER A 11 7.09 6.21 -43.66
C SER A 11 6.39 6.36 -42.31
N LYS A 12 6.58 7.50 -41.66
CA LYS A 12 5.92 7.79 -40.38
C LYS A 12 4.53 8.34 -40.64
N LYS A 13 3.52 7.77 -39.97
CA LYS A 13 2.12 8.23 -40.00
C LYS A 13 1.71 8.64 -38.60
N LYS A 14 1.06 9.80 -38.48
CA LYS A 14 0.67 10.38 -37.20
C LYS A 14 -0.84 10.32 -37.05
N PHE A 15 -1.30 9.70 -35.97
CA PHE A 15 -2.70 9.60 -35.57
C PHE A 15 -2.83 10.13 -34.16
N ASP A 16 -3.66 11.17 -33.95
CA ASP A 16 -3.88 11.87 -32.68
C ASP A 16 -2.61 11.97 -31.78
N LYS A 17 -2.43 10.99 -30.88
CA LYS A 17 -1.35 10.95 -29.87
C LYS A 17 -0.20 9.98 -30.16
N ILE A 18 -0.19 9.32 -31.31
CA ILE A 18 0.84 8.35 -31.67
C ILE A 18 1.39 8.56 -33.09
N GLU A 19 2.62 8.10 -33.27
CA GLU A 19 3.28 8.02 -34.57
C GLU A 19 3.70 6.57 -34.78
N VAL A 20 3.36 6.03 -35.96
CA VAL A 20 3.59 4.63 -36.34
C VAL A 20 4.42 4.56 -37.61
N ASP A 21 5.24 3.51 -37.74
CA ASP A 21 6.04 3.26 -38.93
C ASP A 21 5.21 2.40 -39.91
N HIS A 22 4.78 2.97 -41.04
CA HIS A 22 3.89 2.35 -42.00
C HIS A 22 4.56 2.13 -43.36
N CYS A 23 4.17 1.08 -44.07
CA CYS A 23 4.65 0.81 -45.41
C CYS A 23 3.58 1.18 -46.47
N ASP A 24 3.76 2.32 -47.15
CA ASP A 24 2.85 2.77 -48.22
C ASP A 24 2.77 1.81 -49.43
N ASN A 25 3.69 0.84 -49.56
CA ASN A 25 3.64 -0.14 -50.63
C ASN A 25 2.67 -1.29 -50.32
N CYS A 26 2.96 -2.10 -49.29
CA CYS A 26 2.17 -3.29 -48.94
C CYS A 26 1.13 -3.07 -47.80
N GLY A 27 1.02 -1.86 -47.26
CA GLY A 27 0.07 -1.51 -46.19
C GLY A 27 0.40 -2.07 -44.81
N SER A 28 1.52 -2.78 -44.64
CA SER A 28 1.90 -3.30 -43.33
C SER A 28 2.37 -2.19 -42.39
N THR A 29 2.08 -2.33 -41.10
CA THR A 29 2.43 -1.33 -40.08
C THR A 29 3.28 -1.96 -38.98
N LEU A 30 4.32 -1.25 -38.58
CA LEU A 30 5.20 -1.57 -37.47
C LEU A 30 4.90 -0.61 -36.30
N PHE A 31 4.51 -1.20 -35.19
CA PHE A 31 4.17 -0.52 -33.95
C PHE A 31 5.30 -0.67 -32.94
N GLN A 32 5.63 0.41 -32.26
CA GLN A 32 6.45 0.34 -31.05
C GLN A 32 5.69 -0.38 -29.92
N PRO A 33 6.39 -0.83 -28.86
CA PRO A 33 5.75 -1.50 -27.74
C PRO A 33 4.51 -0.74 -27.25
N ASN A 34 3.38 -1.46 -27.13
CA ASN A 34 2.08 -0.95 -26.69
C ASN A 34 1.40 0.10 -27.60
N GLN A 35 1.97 0.48 -28.74
CA GLN A 35 1.32 1.44 -29.65
C GLN A 35 0.11 0.86 -30.37
N ILE A 36 0.14 -0.43 -30.74
CA ILE A 36 -0.99 -1.09 -31.43
C ILE A 36 -2.30 -1.00 -30.65
N ASN A 37 -2.24 -0.89 -29.31
CA ASN A 37 -3.42 -0.74 -28.46
C ASN A 37 -3.97 0.69 -28.40
N ARG A 38 -3.29 1.66 -29.01
CA ARG A 38 -3.64 3.10 -28.96
C ARG A 38 -4.30 3.63 -30.24
N ILE A 39 -4.31 2.84 -31.32
CA ILE A 39 -5.08 3.17 -32.52
C ILE A 39 -6.52 2.67 -32.41
N THR A 40 -7.42 3.38 -33.07
CA THR A 40 -8.83 3.02 -33.25
C THR A 40 -9.02 2.03 -34.41
N LEU A 41 -10.25 1.53 -34.60
CA LEU A 41 -10.60 0.78 -35.81
C LEU A 41 -10.51 1.66 -37.07
N GLU A 42 -10.94 2.91 -36.96
CA GLU A 42 -10.91 3.89 -38.05
C GLU A 42 -9.47 4.14 -38.53
N ASP A 43 -8.53 4.34 -37.61
CA ASP A 43 -7.09 4.48 -37.93
C ASP A 43 -6.55 3.24 -38.66
N ALA A 44 -6.95 2.04 -38.23
CA ALA A 44 -6.54 0.78 -38.85
C ALA A 44 -7.09 0.64 -40.27
N GLN A 45 -8.33 1.07 -40.50
CA GLN A 45 -8.94 1.10 -41.83
C GLN A 45 -8.23 2.10 -42.74
N GLU A 46 -7.90 3.29 -42.23
CA GLU A 46 -7.15 4.30 -42.97
C GLU A 46 -5.78 3.75 -43.40
N LEU A 47 -5.03 3.14 -42.46
CA LEU A 47 -3.74 2.51 -42.73
C LEU A 47 -3.84 1.38 -43.76
N ALA A 48 -4.88 0.54 -43.68
CA ALA A 48 -5.07 -0.55 -44.64
C ALA A 48 -5.35 -0.05 -46.06
N GLN A 49 -6.02 1.09 -46.19
CA GLN A 49 -6.32 1.72 -47.48
C GLN A 49 -5.11 2.43 -48.11
N MET A 50 -4.05 2.71 -47.35
CA MET A 50 -2.83 3.33 -47.88
C MET A 50 -1.96 2.37 -48.71
N LYS A 51 -2.31 1.08 -48.80
CA LYS A 51 -1.57 0.11 -49.61
C LYS A 51 -1.69 0.42 -51.11
N ARG A 52 -0.57 0.36 -51.82
CA ARG A 52 -0.52 0.52 -53.29
C ARG A 52 -0.53 -0.81 -54.03
N ALA A 53 -0.04 -1.86 -53.40
CA ALA A 53 0.06 -3.18 -54.00
C ALA A 53 -0.12 -4.28 -52.97
N ASP A 54 -0.77 -5.37 -53.37
CA ASP A 54 -0.81 -6.58 -52.58
C ASP A 54 0.53 -7.32 -52.75
N SER A 55 1.37 -7.24 -51.71
CA SER A 55 2.65 -7.93 -51.65
C SER A 55 2.70 -8.69 -50.34
N ILE A 56 2.66 -10.02 -50.41
CA ILE A 56 2.85 -10.91 -49.27
C ILE A 56 4.08 -11.76 -49.55
N SER A 57 5.13 -11.56 -48.75
CA SER A 57 6.29 -12.45 -48.78
C SER A 57 6.10 -13.57 -47.75
N GLY A 58 6.24 -14.83 -48.16
CA GLY A 58 6.18 -16.00 -47.26
C GLY A 58 7.45 -16.23 -46.44
N THR A 59 8.46 -15.36 -46.54
CA THR A 59 9.71 -15.51 -45.79
C THR A 59 9.54 -15.08 -44.33
N GLU A 60 10.43 -15.57 -43.46
CA GLU A 60 10.57 -15.06 -42.11
C GLU A 60 10.79 -13.54 -42.11
N LYS A 61 10.24 -12.87 -41.09
CA LYS A 61 10.25 -11.41 -40.96
C LYS A 61 11.17 -11.02 -39.81
N PHE A 62 11.94 -9.97 -39.98
CA PHE A 62 12.91 -9.49 -39.00
C PHE A 62 12.60 -8.04 -38.62
N SER A 63 12.88 -7.66 -37.36
CA SER A 63 12.73 -6.28 -36.90
C SER A 63 13.69 -5.37 -37.71
N PRO A 64 13.19 -4.26 -38.25
CA PRO A 64 14.03 -3.28 -38.94
C PRO A 64 15.02 -2.54 -38.02
N LYS A 65 14.87 -2.66 -36.70
CA LYS A 65 15.72 -1.97 -35.72
C LYS A 65 16.95 -2.75 -35.33
N ASP A 66 16.77 -4.03 -35.00
CA ASP A 66 17.82 -4.86 -34.41
C ASP A 66 18.05 -6.18 -35.16
N GLY A 67 17.27 -6.46 -36.21
CA GLY A 67 17.37 -7.70 -36.99
C GLY A 67 16.87 -8.94 -36.26
N SER A 68 16.22 -8.81 -35.10
CA SER A 68 15.63 -9.96 -34.39
C SER A 68 14.45 -10.56 -35.17
N PRO A 69 14.22 -11.89 -35.10
CA PRO A 69 13.07 -12.51 -35.76
C PRO A 69 11.75 -12.03 -35.13
N LEU A 70 10.77 -11.74 -35.98
CA LEU A 70 9.40 -11.41 -35.59
C LEU A 70 8.59 -12.70 -35.56
N LYS A 71 8.16 -13.11 -34.36
CA LYS A 71 7.42 -14.35 -34.14
C LYS A 71 5.93 -14.09 -34.05
N ARG A 72 5.10 -15.05 -34.49
CA ARG A 72 3.65 -14.96 -34.34
C ARG A 72 3.27 -14.82 -32.86
N MET A 73 2.38 -13.89 -32.56
CA MET A 73 1.78 -13.76 -31.25
C MET A 73 0.71 -14.84 -31.05
N GLU A 74 0.83 -15.57 -29.96
CA GLU A 74 -0.15 -16.57 -29.53
C GLU A 74 -0.78 -16.08 -28.22
N ASP A 75 -1.97 -15.50 -28.33
CA ASP A 75 -2.73 -14.98 -27.19
C ASP A 75 -4.22 -15.25 -27.46
N GLU A 76 -4.97 -15.68 -26.43
CA GLU A 76 -6.42 -15.94 -26.53
C GLU A 76 -7.22 -14.70 -26.95
N SER A 77 -6.66 -13.50 -26.73
CA SER A 77 -7.25 -12.23 -27.16
C SER A 77 -7.08 -11.93 -28.65
N ILE A 78 -6.27 -12.70 -29.38
CA ILE A 78 -6.04 -12.54 -30.82
C ILE A 78 -6.84 -13.61 -31.58
N PRO A 79 -7.74 -13.24 -32.51
CA PRO A 79 -8.46 -14.22 -33.30
C PRO A 79 -7.52 -15.17 -34.08
N GLN A 80 -7.87 -16.45 -34.19
CA GLN A 80 -7.00 -17.46 -34.83
C GLN A 80 -6.63 -17.16 -36.30
N HIS A 81 -7.49 -16.42 -37.00
CA HIS A 81 -7.27 -16.01 -38.39
C HIS A 81 -6.42 -14.74 -38.53
N VAL A 82 -6.12 -14.05 -37.42
CA VAL A 82 -5.29 -12.85 -37.40
C VAL A 82 -3.82 -13.24 -37.19
N THR A 83 -2.94 -12.62 -37.97
CA THR A 83 -1.50 -12.75 -37.81
C THR A 83 -0.85 -11.44 -37.36
N LEU A 84 -0.46 -11.40 -36.09
CA LEU A 84 0.40 -10.36 -35.55
C LEU A 84 1.77 -10.95 -35.25
N LEU A 85 2.84 -10.27 -35.63
CA LEU A 85 4.20 -10.70 -35.35
C LEU A 85 4.84 -9.76 -34.33
N LYS A 86 5.63 -10.29 -33.40
CA LYS A 86 6.27 -9.51 -32.34
C LYS A 86 7.76 -9.86 -32.21
N SER A 87 8.59 -8.86 -31.96
CA SER A 87 9.97 -9.07 -31.52
C SER A 87 10.01 -9.32 -30.02
N GLU A 88 10.66 -10.41 -29.60
CA GLU A 88 10.92 -10.68 -28.18
C GLU A 88 11.96 -9.72 -27.58
N LYS A 89 12.82 -9.11 -28.41
CA LYS A 89 13.86 -8.19 -27.96
C LYS A 89 13.39 -6.75 -27.88
N THR A 90 12.82 -6.22 -28.96
CA THR A 90 12.40 -4.81 -29.04
C THR A 90 10.98 -4.60 -28.53
N GLY A 91 10.15 -5.66 -28.50
CA GLY A 91 8.73 -5.58 -28.17
C GLY A 91 7.86 -4.96 -29.27
N GLU A 92 8.43 -4.67 -30.43
CA GLU A 92 7.71 -4.14 -31.59
C GLU A 92 6.71 -5.16 -32.13
N VAL A 93 5.59 -4.66 -32.64
CA VAL A 93 4.53 -5.47 -33.23
C VAL A 93 4.37 -5.10 -34.69
N PHE A 94 4.43 -6.08 -35.56
CA PHE A 94 4.21 -5.95 -37.00
C PHE A 94 2.86 -6.56 -37.36
N ALA A 95 2.05 -5.80 -38.10
CA ALA A 95 0.72 -6.21 -38.54
C ALA A 95 0.57 -6.03 -40.06
N TYR A 96 -0.03 -7.03 -40.71
CA TYR A 96 -0.51 -6.92 -42.08
C TYR A 96 -1.77 -6.03 -42.14
N PRO A 97 -2.06 -5.39 -43.29
CA PRO A 97 -3.17 -4.43 -43.39
C PRO A 97 -4.51 -5.04 -42.95
N ASP A 98 -4.89 -6.18 -43.54
CA ASP A 98 -6.18 -6.81 -43.26
C ASP A 98 -6.23 -7.42 -41.85
N ASP A 99 -5.12 -8.00 -41.38
CA ASP A 99 -4.98 -8.53 -40.02
C ASP A 99 -5.15 -7.44 -38.95
N LEU A 100 -4.63 -6.24 -39.20
CA LEU A 100 -4.78 -5.11 -38.29
C LEU A 100 -6.24 -4.68 -38.13
N VAL A 101 -6.96 -4.59 -39.25
CA VAL A 101 -8.40 -4.25 -39.28
C VAL A 101 -9.21 -5.34 -38.57
N ASN A 102 -8.96 -6.61 -38.88
CA ASN A 102 -9.64 -7.75 -38.25
C ASN A 102 -9.36 -7.80 -36.74
N PHE A 103 -8.12 -7.56 -36.33
CA PHE A 103 -7.74 -7.47 -34.92
C PHE A 103 -8.54 -6.39 -34.19
N LYS A 104 -8.60 -5.17 -34.76
CA LYS A 104 -9.32 -4.05 -34.15
C LYS A 104 -10.83 -4.26 -34.11
N THR A 105 -11.38 -4.85 -35.17
CA THR A 105 -12.80 -5.22 -35.24
C THR A 105 -13.16 -6.22 -34.13
N ALA A 106 -12.31 -7.22 -33.90
CA ALA A 106 -12.52 -8.18 -32.82
C ALA A 106 -12.37 -7.54 -31.42
N GLN A 107 -11.43 -6.62 -31.23
CA GLN A 107 -11.30 -5.86 -29.99
C GLN A 107 -12.55 -5.02 -29.70
N GLU A 108 -13.05 -4.30 -30.68
CA GLU A 108 -14.24 -3.46 -30.56
C GLU A 108 -15.50 -4.31 -30.31
N ALA A 109 -15.68 -5.41 -31.04
CA ALA A 109 -16.79 -6.33 -30.81
C ALA A 109 -16.79 -6.91 -29.38
N LYS A 110 -15.60 -7.20 -28.83
CA LYS A 110 -15.46 -7.66 -27.44
C LYS A 110 -15.85 -6.56 -26.45
N LEU A 111 -15.41 -5.32 -26.65
CA LEU A 111 -15.79 -4.18 -25.81
C LEU A 111 -17.30 -3.93 -25.87
N ASN A 112 -17.87 -3.86 -27.08
CA ASN A 112 -19.30 -3.68 -27.30
C ASN A 112 -20.15 -4.78 -26.65
N TYR A 113 -19.68 -6.04 -26.68
CA TYR A 113 -20.34 -7.12 -25.94
C TYR A 113 -20.39 -6.84 -24.42
N TYR A 114 -19.30 -6.37 -23.80
CA TYR A 114 -19.35 -6.05 -22.37
C TYR A 114 -20.19 -4.81 -22.06
N GLU A 115 -20.17 -3.79 -22.93
CA GLU A 115 -20.95 -2.56 -22.77
C GLU A 115 -22.46 -2.80 -22.90
N VAL A 116 -22.91 -3.47 -23.97
CA VAL A 116 -24.34 -3.74 -24.23
C VAL A 116 -24.96 -4.60 -23.14
N TRP A 117 -24.22 -5.60 -22.66
CA TRP A 117 -24.73 -6.55 -21.67
C TRP A 117 -24.54 -6.08 -20.21
N HIS A 118 -24.02 -4.87 -19.98
CA HIS A 118 -23.72 -4.33 -18.64
C HIS A 118 -22.88 -5.30 -17.78
N ILE A 119 -22.08 -6.16 -18.42
CA ILE A 119 -21.22 -7.12 -17.72
C ILE A 119 -19.91 -6.39 -17.41
N PRO A 120 -19.60 -6.10 -16.13
CA PRO A 120 -18.33 -5.47 -15.80
C PRO A 120 -17.18 -6.39 -16.19
N LEU A 121 -16.15 -5.82 -16.82
CA LEU A 121 -14.98 -6.57 -17.29
C LEU A 121 -14.43 -7.46 -16.16
N PRO A 122 -14.30 -8.79 -16.38
CA PRO A 122 -14.09 -9.78 -15.32
C PRO A 122 -12.83 -9.55 -14.48
N ALA A 123 -11.78 -8.98 -15.08
CA ALA A 123 -10.53 -8.66 -14.40
C ALA A 123 -10.68 -7.51 -13.38
N LEU A 124 -11.46 -6.48 -13.71
CA LEU A 124 -11.67 -5.31 -12.84
C LEU A 124 -12.48 -5.67 -11.60
N ARG A 125 -13.55 -6.48 -11.74
CA ARG A 125 -14.38 -6.92 -10.61
C ARG A 125 -13.54 -7.68 -9.58
N THR A 126 -12.70 -8.59 -10.05
CA THR A 126 -11.90 -9.47 -9.18
C THR A 126 -10.87 -8.67 -8.38
N VAL A 127 -10.12 -7.78 -9.04
CA VAL A 127 -9.11 -6.94 -8.39
C VAL A 127 -9.75 -5.95 -7.41
N LEU A 128 -10.87 -5.33 -7.78
CA LEU A 128 -11.56 -4.36 -6.91
C LEU A 128 -12.15 -5.04 -5.67
N ILE A 129 -12.75 -6.22 -5.80
CA ILE A 129 -13.28 -6.97 -4.64
C ILE A 129 -12.15 -7.36 -3.69
N TYR A 130 -11.05 -7.93 -4.18
CA TYR A 130 -9.95 -8.33 -3.32
C TYR A 130 -9.25 -7.13 -2.68
N SER A 131 -9.03 -6.04 -3.42
CA SER A 131 -8.45 -4.82 -2.85
C SER A 131 -9.33 -4.21 -1.76
N PHE A 132 -10.66 -4.21 -1.96
CA PHE A 132 -11.61 -3.75 -0.96
C PHE A 132 -11.58 -4.61 0.32
N ILE A 133 -11.57 -5.95 0.18
CA ILE A 133 -11.50 -6.88 1.30
C ILE A 133 -10.18 -6.70 2.09
N ILE A 134 -9.05 -6.55 1.39
CA ILE A 134 -7.75 -6.35 2.03
C ILE A 134 -7.74 -5.01 2.78
N ALA A 135 -8.16 -3.93 2.13
CA ALA A 135 -8.20 -2.60 2.74
C ALA A 135 -9.14 -2.55 3.95
N SER A 136 -10.31 -3.17 3.87
CA SER A 136 -11.25 -3.24 5.00
C SER A 136 -10.69 -4.06 6.16
N THR A 137 -10.07 -5.21 5.87
CA THR A 137 -9.50 -6.09 6.91
C THR A 137 -8.30 -5.45 7.61
N VAL A 138 -7.42 -4.79 6.86
CA VAL A 138 -6.27 -4.04 7.41
C VAL A 138 -6.75 -2.86 8.24
N SER A 139 -7.78 -2.14 7.78
CA SER A 139 -8.34 -1.01 8.52
C SER A 139 -8.97 -1.46 9.85
N ILE A 140 -9.74 -2.55 9.85
CA ILE A 140 -10.36 -3.11 11.05
C ILE A 140 -9.30 -3.60 12.03
N THR A 141 -8.27 -4.32 11.56
CA THR A 141 -7.18 -4.81 12.44
C THR A 141 -6.33 -3.67 12.98
N TYR A 142 -6.07 -2.63 12.19
CA TYR A 142 -5.37 -1.43 12.63
C TYR A 142 -6.16 -0.69 13.72
N VAL A 143 -7.45 -0.44 13.51
CA VAL A 143 -8.32 0.21 14.51
C VAL A 143 -8.45 -0.65 15.77
N ALA A 144 -8.64 -1.97 15.62
CA ALA A 144 -8.71 -2.89 16.76
C ALA A 144 -7.39 -2.89 17.57
N SER A 145 -6.23 -2.88 16.90
CA SER A 145 -4.93 -2.81 17.59
C SER A 145 -4.69 -1.46 18.27
N GLN A 146 -5.23 -0.36 17.74
CA GLN A 146 -5.17 0.95 18.37
C GLN A 146 -6.12 1.06 19.57
N LEU A 147 -7.29 0.42 19.52
CA LEU A 147 -8.24 0.34 20.64
C LEU A 147 -7.82 -0.66 21.72
N GLN A 148 -7.03 -1.67 21.36
CA GLN A 148 -6.41 -2.61 22.31
C GLN A 148 -5.15 -2.07 22.98
N LYS A 149 -4.68 -0.87 22.61
CA LYS A 149 -3.73 -0.16 23.47
C LYS A 149 -4.43 0.10 24.81
N PRO A 150 -3.90 -0.39 25.93
CA PRO A 150 -4.59 -0.33 27.20
C PRO A 150 -4.86 1.13 27.58
N ALA A 151 -6.12 1.56 27.45
CA ALA A 151 -6.71 2.67 28.22
C ALA A 151 -6.89 2.26 29.70
N SER A 152 -5.95 1.49 30.24
CA SER A 152 -6.01 0.82 31.53
C SER A 152 -4.70 1.07 32.29
N GLN A 153 -4.38 2.34 32.52
CA GLN A 153 -3.56 2.73 33.68
C GLN A 153 -4.27 3.74 34.60
N SER A 154 -5.39 4.36 34.17
CA SER A 154 -6.16 5.27 35.05
C SER A 154 -7.36 4.63 35.76
N ILE A 155 -7.84 3.46 35.31
CA ILE A 155 -9.10 2.89 35.83
C ILE A 155 -8.89 1.95 37.05
N GLN A 156 -7.64 1.63 37.43
CA GLN A 156 -7.34 0.90 38.69
C GLN A 156 -6.81 1.80 39.82
N ALA A 157 -6.94 3.13 39.72
CA ALA A 157 -6.56 4.07 40.77
C ALA A 157 -7.65 4.25 41.87
N ALA A 158 -8.48 3.23 42.12
CA ALA A 158 -9.31 3.19 43.32
C ALA A 158 -8.48 2.60 44.48
N SER A 159 -7.64 3.48 45.04
CA SER A 159 -6.96 3.40 46.34
C SER A 159 -6.28 2.06 46.72
N ILE A 160 -5.05 1.86 46.23
CA ILE A 160 -4.09 0.84 46.76
C ILE A 160 -3.96 0.96 48.30
N CYS A 161 -4.09 2.18 48.83
CA CYS A 161 -4.14 2.46 50.26
C CYS A 161 -5.57 2.29 50.80
N GLN A 162 -5.80 1.29 51.66
CA GLN A 162 -7.13 0.90 52.18
C GLN A 162 -7.90 2.05 52.85
N ASN A 163 -7.19 3.00 53.47
CA ASN A 163 -7.77 4.14 54.17
C ASN A 163 -7.32 5.48 53.56
N GLY A 164 -7.00 5.47 52.27
CA GLY A 164 -6.32 6.57 51.61
C GLY A 164 -4.91 6.78 52.15
N ILE A 165 -4.31 7.90 51.77
CA ILE A 165 -3.00 8.30 52.26
C ILE A 165 -3.17 9.28 53.42
N GLN A 166 -2.48 9.00 54.51
CA GLN A 166 -2.52 9.80 55.72
C GLN A 166 -1.30 10.71 55.77
N ILE A 167 -1.49 11.99 56.08
CA ILE A 167 -0.42 12.98 56.16
C ILE A 167 -0.44 13.59 57.56
N ILE A 168 0.67 13.43 58.29
CA ILE A 168 0.87 14.02 59.61
C ILE A 168 1.98 15.07 59.48
N ARG A 169 1.67 16.32 59.81
CA ARG A 169 2.63 17.43 59.78
C ARG A 169 3.26 17.60 61.16
N THR A 170 4.59 17.58 61.21
CA THR A 170 5.40 17.93 62.39
C THR A 170 6.04 19.31 62.17
N ALA A 171 6.86 19.79 63.11
CA ALA A 171 7.51 21.11 63.02
C ALA A 171 8.40 21.25 61.77
N ASN A 172 9.11 20.19 61.37
CA ASN A 172 10.08 20.25 60.28
C ASN A 172 9.80 19.25 59.14
N GLU A 173 8.95 18.25 59.37
CA GLU A 173 8.75 17.12 58.45
C GLU A 173 7.27 16.76 58.27
N LEU A 174 6.96 16.17 57.13
CA LEU A 174 5.68 15.53 56.82
C LEU A 174 5.88 14.02 56.85
N ILE A 175 5.07 13.34 57.63
CA ILE A 175 5.01 11.89 57.68
C ILE A 175 3.82 11.46 56.83
N VAL A 176 4.09 10.78 55.73
CA VAL A 176 3.07 10.30 54.79
C VAL A 176 3.01 8.79 54.89
N SER A 177 1.83 8.23 55.20
CA SER A 177 1.65 6.79 55.35
C SER A 177 0.54 6.23 54.46
N CYS A 178 0.76 4.99 54.01
CA CYS A 178 -0.17 4.20 53.21
C CYS A 178 -0.17 2.76 53.73
N THR A 179 -1.36 2.21 53.91
CA THR A 179 -1.57 0.79 54.28
C THR A 179 -2.24 0.05 53.13
N THR A 180 -1.61 -1.02 52.65
CA THR A 180 -2.07 -1.82 51.51
C THR A 180 -2.64 -3.17 51.95
N THR A 181 -3.48 -3.79 51.11
CA THR A 181 -4.01 -5.15 51.34
C THR A 181 -2.97 -6.25 51.19
N ALA A 182 -1.96 -6.02 50.36
CA ALA A 182 -0.91 -6.97 50.03
C ALA A 182 0.47 -6.37 50.32
N GLU A 183 1.48 -7.23 50.45
CA GLU A 183 2.86 -6.82 50.72
C GLU A 183 3.57 -6.38 49.43
N PHE A 184 4.16 -5.19 49.48
CA PHE A 184 4.86 -4.57 48.37
C PHE A 184 6.25 -4.05 48.78
N GLU A 185 7.20 -4.08 47.86
CA GLU A 185 8.34 -3.16 47.93
C GLU A 185 7.85 -1.77 47.51
N SER A 186 8.38 -0.71 48.11
CA SER A 186 7.88 0.64 47.87
C SER A 186 8.97 1.68 47.81
N ARG A 187 8.75 2.65 46.93
CA ARG A 187 9.50 3.91 46.84
C ARG A 187 8.51 5.05 46.71
N ALA A 188 8.93 6.25 47.06
CA ALA A 188 8.14 7.46 46.85
C ALA A 188 8.86 8.39 45.89
N ARG A 189 8.12 8.96 44.96
CA ARG A 189 8.56 10.10 44.15
C ARG A 189 8.05 11.36 44.82
N ILE A 190 8.94 12.31 45.07
CA ILE A 190 8.64 13.55 45.75
C ILE A 190 9.03 14.72 44.87
N ILE A 191 8.23 15.79 44.92
CA ILE A 191 8.54 17.06 44.25
C ILE A 191 8.81 18.07 45.34
N CYS A 192 10.02 18.65 45.37
CA CYS A 192 10.41 19.65 46.35
C CYS A 192 10.95 20.89 45.62
N GLY A 193 10.06 21.84 45.30
CA GLY A 193 10.40 22.94 44.41
C GLY A 193 10.55 22.46 42.96
N PRO A 194 11.64 22.80 42.24
CA PRO A 194 11.80 22.41 40.84
C PRO A 194 12.34 20.99 40.62
N SER A 195 12.75 20.27 41.68
CA SER A 195 13.33 18.92 41.57
C SER A 195 12.33 17.81 41.92
N GLU A 196 12.35 16.75 41.11
CA GLU A 196 11.75 15.46 41.41
C GLU A 196 12.83 14.52 41.94
N GLU A 197 12.58 13.90 43.10
CA GLU A 197 13.49 12.96 43.74
C GLU A 197 12.79 11.65 44.05
N ILE A 198 13.54 10.55 44.10
CA ILE A 198 13.02 9.22 44.42
C ILE A 198 13.67 8.75 45.72
N ILE A 199 12.83 8.49 46.73
CA ILE A 199 13.26 7.99 48.03
C ILE A 199 12.80 6.54 48.24
N PRO A 200 13.65 5.66 48.79
CA PRO A 200 13.22 4.33 49.19
C PRO A 200 12.28 4.43 50.41
N VAL A 201 11.19 3.66 50.40
CA VAL A 201 10.22 3.63 51.51
C VAL A 201 10.28 2.30 52.24
N SER A 202 10.17 1.19 51.49
CA SER A 202 10.33 -0.16 52.03
C SER A 202 11.08 -1.02 51.03
N SER A 203 12.30 -1.40 51.37
CA SER A 203 13.15 -2.27 50.55
C SER A 203 12.78 -3.76 50.65
N ALA A 204 11.97 -4.12 51.65
CA ALA A 204 11.38 -5.46 51.78
C ALA A 204 9.85 -5.36 51.57
N PRO A 205 9.20 -6.43 51.07
CA PRO A 205 7.75 -6.49 50.99
C PRO A 205 7.10 -6.21 52.36
N SER A 206 6.26 -5.18 52.42
CA SER A 206 5.50 -4.76 53.61
C SER A 206 4.10 -4.32 53.19
N SER A 207 3.11 -4.44 54.08
CA SER A 207 1.76 -3.88 53.89
C SER A 207 1.61 -2.47 54.47
N PHE A 208 2.65 -1.96 55.14
CA PHE A 208 2.67 -0.65 55.76
C PHE A 208 3.88 0.15 55.28
N HIS A 209 3.60 1.35 54.76
CA HIS A 209 4.58 2.18 54.06
C HIS A 209 4.56 3.58 54.65
N ILE A 210 5.73 4.06 55.10
CA ILE A 210 5.89 5.41 55.66
C ILE A 210 7.03 6.12 54.94
N ALA A 211 6.73 7.28 54.36
CA ALA A 211 7.72 8.21 53.84
C ALA A 211 7.78 9.44 54.76
N THR A 212 9.00 9.83 55.15
CA THR A 212 9.24 11.11 55.84
C THR A 212 9.84 12.07 54.82
N VAL A 213 9.18 13.20 54.60
CA VAL A 213 9.58 14.20 53.60
C VAL A 213 9.67 15.60 54.22
N PRO A 214 10.57 16.47 53.74
CA PRO A 214 10.63 17.85 54.19
C PRO A 214 9.30 18.60 53.96
N THR A 215 8.98 19.55 54.86
CA THR A 215 7.80 20.44 54.69
C THR A 215 7.88 21.35 53.47
N THR A 216 9.05 21.46 52.83
CA THR A 216 9.25 22.20 51.58
C THR A 216 8.71 21.47 50.35
N CYS A 217 8.35 20.19 50.46
CA CYS A 217 7.89 19.40 49.33
C CYS A 217 6.42 19.69 48.99
N ASP A 218 6.14 19.72 47.70
CA ASP A 218 4.85 20.09 47.10
C ASP A 218 3.93 18.89 46.89
N ALA A 219 4.50 17.75 46.49
CA ALA A 219 3.73 16.57 46.18
C ALA A 219 4.52 15.28 46.42
N ILE A 220 3.78 14.18 46.62
CA ILE A 220 4.32 12.83 46.76
C ILE A 220 3.48 11.83 45.96
N GLN A 221 4.13 10.79 45.43
CA GLN A 221 3.50 9.65 44.81
C GLN A 221 4.17 8.36 45.29
N PHE A 222 3.40 7.38 45.76
CA PHE A 222 3.94 6.06 46.07
C PHE A 222 3.99 5.19 44.82
N VAL A 223 5.08 4.45 44.68
CA VAL A 223 5.29 3.45 43.64
C VAL A 223 5.55 2.11 44.33
N PHE A 224 4.61 1.19 44.17
CA PHE A 224 4.63 -0.15 44.71
C PHE A 224 5.12 -1.14 43.64
N ALA A 225 5.99 -2.06 44.04
CA ALA A 225 6.48 -3.13 43.19
C ALA A 225 6.13 -4.49 43.81
N GLN A 226 5.55 -5.37 42.98
CA GLN A 226 5.35 -6.78 43.31
C GLN A 226 5.71 -7.62 42.09
N ARG A 227 6.86 -8.30 42.16
CA ARG A 227 7.42 -9.08 41.05
C ARG A 227 7.63 -8.24 39.79
N LYS A 228 6.77 -8.39 38.77
CA LYS A 228 6.83 -7.69 37.48
C LYS A 228 5.78 -6.58 37.33
N ASN A 229 4.92 -6.42 38.33
CA ASN A 229 3.87 -5.40 38.31
C ASN A 229 4.34 -4.18 39.11
N ILE A 230 4.20 -3.01 38.50
CA ILE A 230 4.40 -1.71 39.14
C ILE A 230 3.03 -1.08 39.26
N LEU A 231 2.69 -0.65 40.48
CA LEU A 231 1.47 0.06 40.79
C LEU A 231 1.84 1.43 41.35
N GLU A 232 1.14 2.47 40.93
CA GLU A 232 1.41 3.83 41.35
C GLU A 232 0.15 4.45 41.94
N THR A 233 0.31 5.27 42.98
CA THR A 233 -0.77 6.13 43.45
C THR A 233 -0.91 7.35 42.54
N GLU A 234 -1.98 8.10 42.70
CA GLU A 234 -2.02 9.47 42.18
C GLU A 234 -1.01 10.35 42.94
N TRP A 235 -0.66 11.48 42.34
CA TRP A 235 0.10 12.52 43.01
C TRP A 235 -0.74 13.17 44.09
N ILE A 236 -0.20 13.26 45.29
CA ILE A 236 -0.87 13.85 46.44
C ILE A 236 -0.18 15.15 46.79
N GLY A 237 -0.95 16.23 46.84
CA GLY A 237 -0.49 17.52 47.33
C GLY A 237 -0.17 17.45 48.83
N LEU A 238 0.98 17.99 49.19
CA LEU A 238 1.48 18.04 50.57
C LEU A 238 1.26 19.40 51.25
N LYS A 239 0.71 20.37 50.50
CA LYS A 239 0.42 21.74 50.93
C LYS A 239 -1.04 21.97 51.21
#